data_AF-A0A655DK14-F1
#
_entry.id   AF-A0A655DK14-F1
#
_cell.length_a   1.000
_cell.length_b   1.000
_cell.length_c   1.000
_cell.angle_alpha   90.00
_cell.angle_beta   90.00
_cell.angle_gamma   90.00
#
_symmetry.space_group_name_H-M   'P 1'
#
loop_
_entity.id
_entity.type
_entity.pdbx_description
1 polymer ?
#
loop_
_entity_poly.entity_id
_entity_poly.type
_entity_poly.pdbx_seq_one_letter_code
_entity_poly.pdbx_strand_id
1 'polypeptide(L)'
;MTPGFLRVFGFRTAKARAALDVMMRVHPEEPHWYLAAIGSDPTVRGQGFGQVLMRSRLDRCDAEHCPAYLESTKPENVPYYQRFGFRVTREIALPDAGPPLWAMWREPR
;
A
#
# COMPACT_ATOMS: atom_id res chain seq x y z
N MET A 1 20.57 -7.93 1.23
CA MET A 1 19.53 -7.29 0.38
C MET A 1 20.06 -6.73 -0.96
N THR A 2 21.31 -6.27 -1.03
CA THR A 2 21.92 -5.58 -2.18
C THR A 2 21.99 -6.37 -3.51
N PRO A 3 22.30 -7.69 -3.56
CA PRO A 3 22.42 -8.41 -4.83
C PRO A 3 21.09 -8.57 -5.59
N GLY A 4 19.98 -8.73 -4.87
CA GLY A 4 18.65 -8.89 -5.47
C GLY A 4 18.12 -7.60 -6.08
N PHE A 5 18.37 -6.46 -5.43
CA PHE A 5 17.95 -5.15 -5.93
C PHE A 5 18.66 -4.77 -7.24
N LEU A 6 19.97 -5.02 -7.33
CA LEU A 6 20.74 -4.78 -8.57
C LEU A 6 20.21 -5.59 -9.74
N ARG A 7 19.79 -6.84 -9.50
CA ARG A 7 19.21 -7.71 -10.53
C ARG A 7 17.85 -7.24 -11.03
N VAL A 8 17.00 -6.70 -10.14
CA VAL A 8 15.63 -6.27 -10.48
C VAL A 8 15.61 -4.85 -11.07
N PHE A 9 16.39 -3.93 -10.51
CA PHE A 9 16.32 -2.51 -10.86
C PHE A 9 17.49 -2.01 -11.70
N GLY A 10 18.59 -2.77 -11.80
CA GLY A 10 19.79 -2.36 -12.56
C GLY A 10 20.27 -0.97 -12.17
N PHE A 11 20.45 -0.10 -13.15
CA PHE A 11 20.86 1.30 -12.96
C PHE A 11 19.85 2.14 -12.14
N ARG A 12 18.61 1.68 -11.97
CA ARG A 12 17.59 2.37 -11.17
C ARG A 12 17.62 2.01 -9.69
N THR A 13 18.60 1.22 -9.24
CA THR A 13 18.70 0.77 -7.84
C THR A 13 18.76 1.94 -6.86
N ALA A 14 19.48 3.01 -7.18
CA ALA A 14 19.55 4.21 -6.33
C ALA A 14 18.17 4.87 -6.16
N LYS A 15 17.41 5.01 -7.25
CA LYS A 15 16.05 5.56 -7.23
C LYS A 15 15.08 4.68 -6.45
N ALA A 16 15.14 3.36 -6.67
CA ALA A 16 14.34 2.41 -5.90
C ALA A 16 14.64 2.48 -4.40
N ARG A 17 15.92 2.62 -4.04
CA ARG A 17 16.32 2.76 -2.64
C ARG A 17 15.82 4.07 -2.03
N ALA A 18 15.96 5.19 -2.74
CA ALA A 18 15.48 6.49 -2.27
C ALA A 18 13.96 6.50 -2.04
N ALA A 19 13.19 5.86 -2.93
CA ALA A 19 11.74 5.71 -2.75
C ALA A 19 11.39 4.88 -1.51
N LEU A 20 12.06 3.74 -1.32
CA LEU A 20 11.88 2.91 -0.12
C LEU A 20 12.27 3.64 1.16
N ASP A 21 13.34 4.42 1.14
CA ASP A 21 13.77 5.21 2.30
C ASP A 21 12.75 6.30 2.66
N VAL A 22 12.06 6.88 1.68
CA VAL A 22 10.92 7.78 1.95
C VAL A 22 9.76 7.01 2.58
N MET A 23 9.35 5.88 1.99
CA MET A 23 8.25 5.06 2.51
C MET A 23 8.50 4.60 3.94
N MET A 24 9.70 4.08 4.23
CA MET A 24 10.08 3.64 5.59
C MET A 24 10.07 4.79 6.60
N ARG A 25 10.51 5.99 6.22
CA ARG A 25 10.54 7.15 7.13
C ARG A 25 9.16 7.68 7.50
N VAL A 26 8.16 7.48 6.65
CA VAL A 26 6.79 7.94 6.88
C VAL A 26 5.85 6.82 7.31
N HIS A 27 6.37 5.58 7.38
CA HIS A 27 5.61 4.43 7.81
C HIS A 27 5.18 4.61 9.27
N PRO A 28 3.92 4.31 9.63
CA PRO A 28 3.47 4.43 11.01
C PRO A 28 4.27 3.53 11.95
N GLU A 29 4.53 4.01 13.17
CA GLU A 29 5.22 3.22 14.20
C GLU A 29 4.24 2.41 15.06
N GLU A 30 2.97 2.80 15.11
CA GLU A 30 1.96 2.10 15.90
C GLU A 30 1.74 0.68 15.34
N PRO A 31 1.47 -0.34 16.17
CA PRO A 31 1.19 -1.69 15.68
C PRO A 31 0.01 -1.73 14.70
N HIS A 32 0.23 -2.25 13.49
CA HIS A 32 -0.79 -2.34 12.45
C HIS A 32 -0.49 -3.45 11.43
N TRP A 33 -1.52 -3.87 10.70
CA TRP A 33 -1.37 -4.70 9.51
C TRP A 33 -0.96 -3.84 8.31
N TYR A 34 0.19 -4.14 7.71
CA TYR A 34 0.62 -3.49 6.48
C TYR A 34 0.17 -4.27 5.23
N LEU A 35 -0.77 -3.69 4.48
CA LEU A 35 -1.28 -4.26 3.22
C LEU A 35 -0.42 -3.79 2.03
N ALA A 36 0.78 -4.35 1.93
CA ALA A 36 1.81 -3.90 1.00
C ALA A 36 1.45 -4.04 -0.50
N ALA A 37 0.64 -5.03 -0.88
CA ALA A 37 0.26 -5.26 -2.27
C ALA A 37 -1.07 -5.98 -2.41
N ILE A 38 -1.84 -5.58 -3.43
CA ILE A 38 -3.02 -6.29 -3.92
C ILE A 38 -3.07 -6.21 -5.44
N GLY A 39 -3.43 -7.31 -6.08
CA GLY A 39 -3.55 -7.37 -7.53
C GLY A 39 -4.36 -8.58 -7.97
N SER A 40 -4.93 -8.46 -9.16
CA SER A 40 -5.55 -9.58 -9.87
C SER A 40 -4.96 -9.66 -11.27
N ASP A 41 -5.00 -10.85 -11.87
CA ASP A 41 -4.64 -11.01 -13.27
C ASP A 41 -5.50 -10.07 -14.15
N PRO A 42 -4.92 -9.42 -15.19
CA PRO A 42 -5.66 -8.54 -16.08
C PRO A 42 -6.91 -9.17 -16.69
N THR A 43 -6.88 -10.48 -16.99
CA THR A 43 -7.97 -11.23 -17.62
C THR A 43 -9.20 -11.39 -16.74
N VAL A 44 -9.05 -11.21 -15.42
CA VAL A 44 -10.13 -11.41 -14.43
C VAL A 44 -10.50 -10.12 -13.68
N ARG A 45 -10.04 -8.96 -14.16
CA ARG A 45 -10.38 -7.66 -13.55
C ARG A 45 -11.88 -7.38 -13.66
N GLY A 46 -12.38 -6.59 -12.72
CA GLY A 46 -13.81 -6.21 -12.68
C GLY A 46 -14.74 -7.29 -12.13
N GLN A 47 -14.24 -8.48 -11.80
CA GLN A 47 -15.06 -9.59 -11.29
C GLN A 47 -15.16 -9.64 -9.76
N GLY A 48 -14.71 -8.60 -9.05
CA GLY A 48 -14.85 -8.50 -7.58
C GLY A 48 -13.78 -9.21 -6.75
N PHE A 49 -12.78 -9.87 -7.34
CA PHE A 49 -11.73 -10.58 -6.59
C PHE A 49 -10.97 -9.69 -5.59
N GLY A 50 -10.64 -8.46 -5.98
CA GLY A 50 -9.98 -7.51 -5.08
C GLY A 50 -10.82 -7.22 -3.84
N GLN A 51 -12.15 -7.10 -4.00
CA GLN A 51 -13.07 -6.88 -2.88
C GLN A 51 -13.13 -8.10 -1.94
N VAL A 52 -13.15 -9.32 -2.48
CA VAL A 52 -13.15 -10.55 -1.68
C VAL A 52 -11.85 -10.65 -0.87
N LEU A 53 -10.70 -10.42 -1.52
CA LEU A 53 -9.39 -10.44 -0.85
C LEU A 53 -9.28 -9.37 0.24
N MET A 54 -9.74 -8.15 -0.05
CA MET A 54 -9.71 -7.05 0.92
C MET A 54 -10.58 -7.38 2.14
N ARG A 55 -11.82 -7.85 1.94
CA ARG A 55 -12.71 -8.25 3.05
C ARG A 55 -12.07 -9.34 3.90
N SER A 56 -11.59 -10.41 3.28
CA SER A 56 -10.94 -11.51 4.02
C SER A 56 -9.78 -11.04 4.91
N ARG A 57 -9.00 -10.04 4.47
CA ARG A 57 -7.92 -9.47 5.31
C ARG A 57 -8.44 -8.54 6.39
N LEU A 58 -9.43 -7.71 6.09
CA LEU A 58 -9.99 -6.78 7.06
C LEU A 58 -10.80 -7.49 8.14
N ASP A 59 -11.50 -8.58 7.81
CA ASP A 59 -12.20 -9.42 8.79
C ASP A 59 -11.21 -9.96 9.84
N ARG A 60 -9.98 -10.27 9.43
CA ARG A 60 -8.91 -10.66 10.35
C ARG A 60 -8.38 -9.48 11.16
N CYS A 61 -8.18 -8.31 10.54
CA CYS A 61 -7.75 -7.10 11.26
C CYS A 61 -8.76 -6.72 12.36
N ASP A 62 -10.05 -6.83 12.04
CA ASP A 62 -11.16 -6.56 12.96
C ASP A 62 -11.17 -7.58 14.11
N ALA A 63 -11.07 -8.88 13.82
CA ALA A 63 -10.99 -9.91 14.85
C ALA A 63 -9.78 -9.76 15.79
N GLU A 64 -8.65 -9.28 15.27
CA GLU A 64 -7.43 -9.02 16.03
C GLU A 64 -7.42 -7.63 16.70
N HIS A 65 -8.47 -6.81 16.51
CA HIS A 65 -8.54 -5.43 16.98
C HIS A 65 -7.32 -4.60 16.57
N CYS A 66 -6.80 -4.86 15.38
CA CYS A 66 -5.57 -4.25 14.87
C CYS A 66 -5.87 -3.34 13.67
N PRO A 67 -5.36 -2.09 13.65
CA PRO A 67 -5.51 -1.20 12.50
C PRO A 67 -4.89 -1.78 11.22
N ALA A 68 -5.34 -1.27 10.08
CA ALA A 68 -4.77 -1.59 8.78
C ALA A 68 -4.22 -0.33 8.09
N TYR A 69 -3.06 -0.48 7.47
CA TYR A 69 -2.35 0.56 6.75
C TYR A 69 -2.01 0.12 5.32
N LEU A 70 -2.10 1.06 4.37
CA LEU A 70 -1.63 0.88 3.00
C LEU A 70 -1.18 2.21 2.41
N GLU A 71 -0.38 2.14 1.34
CA GLU A 71 -0.15 3.27 0.45
C GLU A 71 -0.74 3.01 -0.94
N SER A 72 -1.63 3.88 -1.41
CA SER A 72 -2.11 3.85 -2.80
C SER A 72 -1.14 4.62 -3.69
N THR A 73 -0.78 4.06 -4.85
CA THR A 73 0.06 4.71 -5.87
C THR A 73 -0.75 5.49 -6.92
N LYS A 74 -2.08 5.45 -6.83
CA LYS A 74 -3.02 6.05 -7.78
C LYS A 74 -4.16 6.75 -7.05
N PRO A 75 -4.49 8.01 -7.40
CA PRO A 75 -5.58 8.73 -6.75
C PRO A 75 -6.93 8.09 -7.09
N GLU A 76 -7.07 7.51 -8.29
CA GLU A 76 -8.30 6.83 -8.72
C GLU A 76 -8.65 5.61 -7.84
N ASN A 77 -7.66 5.04 -7.14
CA ASN A 77 -7.87 3.91 -6.23
C ASN A 77 -8.26 4.35 -4.82
N VAL A 78 -8.11 5.62 -4.44
CA VAL A 78 -8.45 6.11 -3.10
C VAL A 78 -9.93 5.87 -2.77
N PRO A 79 -10.91 6.19 -3.64
CA PRO A 79 -12.31 5.90 -3.38
C PRO A 79 -12.60 4.40 -3.22
N TYR A 80 -11.83 3.53 -3.87
CA TYR A 80 -11.98 2.08 -3.69
C TYR A 80 -11.64 1.67 -2.26
N TYR A 81 -10.52 2.14 -1.70
CA TYR A 81 -10.13 1.83 -0.32
C TYR A 81 -11.02 2.51 0.72
N GLN A 82 -11.51 3.72 0.45
CA GLN A 82 -12.43 4.43 1.34
C GLN A 82 -13.72 3.64 1.61
N ARG A 83 -14.22 2.90 0.62
CA ARG A 83 -15.40 2.02 0.79
C ARG A 83 -15.18 0.92 1.84
N PHE A 84 -13.94 0.56 2.12
CA PHE A 84 -13.59 -0.41 3.16
C PHE A 84 -13.33 0.24 4.53
N GLY A 85 -13.44 1.56 4.64
CA GLY A 85 -13.23 2.31 5.88
C GLY A 85 -11.85 2.94 6.02
N PHE A 86 -11.00 2.88 4.99
CA PHE A 86 -9.74 3.60 5.01
C PHE A 86 -9.96 5.10 4.85
N ARG A 87 -9.17 5.91 5.56
CA ARG A 87 -9.08 7.36 5.38
C ARG A 87 -7.67 7.73 4.93
N VAL A 88 -7.55 8.71 4.04
CA VAL A 88 -6.24 9.29 3.71
C VAL A 88 -5.72 10.01 4.94
N THR A 89 -4.50 9.69 5.36
CA THR A 89 -3.83 10.37 6.48
C THR A 89 -2.74 11.30 5.98
N ARG A 90 -2.10 10.95 4.85
CA ARG A 90 -1.00 11.73 4.29
C ARG A 90 -0.83 11.48 2.79
N GLU A 91 -0.44 12.52 2.07
CA GLU A 91 0.13 12.39 0.74
C GLU A 91 1.66 12.43 0.83
N ILE A 92 2.33 11.47 0.19
CA ILE A 92 3.77 11.26 0.24
C ILE A 92 4.32 11.54 -1.15
N ALA A 93 5.12 12.59 -1.27
CA ALA A 93 5.87 12.88 -2.48
C ALA A 93 7.11 11.96 -2.57
N LEU A 94 7.22 11.21 -3.67
CA LEU A 94 8.42 10.42 -3.94
C LEU A 94 9.51 11.28 -4.62
N PRO A 95 10.80 10.93 -4.46
CA PRO A 95 11.90 11.63 -5.13
C PRO A 95 11.78 11.57 -6.66
N ASP A 96 12.45 12.51 -7.34
CA ASP A 96 12.57 12.56 -8.80
C ASP A 96 11.22 12.54 -9.54
N ALA A 97 10.23 13.27 -9.02
CA ALA A 97 8.87 13.34 -9.54
C ALA A 97 8.22 11.94 -9.73
N GLY A 98 8.51 11.01 -8.81
CA GLY A 98 7.79 9.74 -8.74
C GLY A 98 6.29 9.94 -8.48
N PRO A 99 5.45 8.94 -8.81
CA PRO A 99 4.02 9.05 -8.53
C PRO A 99 3.82 9.26 -7.02
N PRO A 100 2.97 10.21 -6.60
CA PRO A 100 2.69 10.39 -5.20
C PRO A 100 2.02 9.13 -4.63
N LEU A 101 2.21 8.93 -3.33
CA LEU A 101 1.52 7.89 -2.58
C LEU A 101 0.51 8.52 -1.64
N TRP A 102 -0.67 7.90 -1.51
CA TRP A 102 -1.63 8.25 -0.48
C TRP A 102 -1.54 7.19 0.62
N ALA A 103 -0.95 7.57 1.75
CA ALA A 103 -0.99 6.79 2.97
C ALA A 103 -2.42 6.78 3.50
N MET A 104 -2.95 5.59 3.74
CA MET A 104 -4.31 5.39 4.20
C MET A 104 -4.34 4.49 5.42
N TRP A 105 -5.18 4.86 6.37
CA TRP A 105 -5.35 4.19 7.66
C TRP A 105 -6.79 3.76 7.86
N ARG A 106 -6.98 2.60 8.48
CA ARG A 106 -8.31 2.10 8.88
C ARG A 106 -8.22 1.58 10.31
N GLU A 107 -9.10 2.09 11.16
CA GLU A 107 -9.34 1.50 12.49
C GLU A 107 -10.08 0.16 12.34
N PRO A 108 -9.80 -0.83 13.21
CA PRO A 108 -10.60 -2.05 13.28
C PRO A 108 -12.05 -1.73 13.66
N ARG A 109 -12.98 -2.58 13.23
CA ARG A 109 -14.42 -2.40 13.45
C ARG A 109 -15.02 -3.48 14.33
#